data_AF-A0A2A3LVQ4-F1
#
_entry.id   AF-A0A2A3LVQ4-F1
#
_cell.length_a   1.000
_cell.length_b   1.000
_cell.length_c   1.000
_cell.angle_alpha   90.00
_cell.angle_beta   90.00
_cell.angle_gamma   90.00
#
_symmetry.space_group_name_H-M   'P 1'
#
loop_
_entity.id
_entity.type
_entity.pdbx_description
1 polymer ?
#
loop_
_entity_poly.entity_id
_entity_poly.type
_entity_poly.pdbx_seq_one_letter_code
_entity_poly.pdbx_strand_id
1 'polypeptide(L)'
;MTVNIDGPPIPEACTVQSTIDTITLFPSNVQHGLNGGTYEYFYSEDPQTPAAQATYLGQGLSLTHTGLAFFTNYFYFIRSRNAYGVSGFLKIAASTSNDVTAMLAALSGKITESELGQELLEEIQKIPGLEEQIAALDGLKAYNKDEAYQKGQMVVVDGRIYQALQPVPADASGANAPPNAALWDDVGQSLEAANGLAQQVATNTADIAEVDGKVTATADSLQALRASARDDDGEGELVDALKGWDSTASYAQEVKVRAEADLAQTQRTTTLEARVGGNESRITTVETTVATNQQATATALQQLNASVAGNTAAIQQTSSAYADTAGKLSTMWTVKMQVNAQGQYVAAGIGLGIENGPAGLQSQFLVSADRFAVVNGINGTLSSPFVVQNGQVFINQAFINQAFIQQIILGMTLRSQAVDSQGRPLIELNMVNGTFTLRGQDASGNVLITNGGIYVYDLNGVERAALGRMT
;
A
#
# COMPACT_ATOMS: atom_id res chain seq x y z
N MET A 1 40.37 42.48 -47.58
CA MET A 1 39.21 42.47 -46.66
C MET A 1 39.72 42.87 -45.29
N THR A 2 39.52 44.14 -44.92
CA THR A 2 39.84 44.64 -43.58
C THR A 2 38.68 44.19 -42.68
N VAL A 3 38.89 43.15 -41.89
CA VAL A 3 37.89 42.71 -40.91
C VAL A 3 37.96 43.73 -39.77
N ASN A 4 36.91 44.54 -39.63
CA ASN A 4 36.81 45.48 -38.52
C ASN A 4 36.67 44.67 -37.23
N ILE A 5 37.68 44.77 -36.35
CA ILE A 5 37.78 44.08 -35.05
C ILE A 5 37.28 44.95 -33.89
N ASP A 6 36.64 46.08 -34.18
CA ASP A 6 36.07 46.96 -33.18
C ASP A 6 34.77 46.40 -32.58
N GLY A 7 34.46 46.84 -31.35
CA GLY A 7 33.20 46.53 -30.67
C GLY A 7 31.98 46.96 -31.49
N PRO A 8 30.80 46.36 -31.24
CA PRO A 8 29.61 46.64 -32.05
C PRO A 8 29.12 48.08 -31.84
N PRO A 9 28.49 48.70 -32.86
CA PRO A 9 27.91 50.04 -32.72
C PRO A 9 26.75 50.03 -31.71
N ILE A 10 26.49 51.16 -31.06
CA ILE A 10 25.27 51.35 -30.24
C ILE A 10 24.04 51.15 -31.15
N PRO A 11 22.94 50.54 -30.66
CA PRO A 11 21.70 50.46 -31.43
C PRO A 11 21.27 51.83 -31.96
N GLU A 12 20.95 51.93 -33.26
CA GLU A 12 20.65 53.20 -33.92
C GLU A 12 19.19 53.63 -33.67
N ALA A 13 18.29 52.66 -33.66
CA ALA A 13 16.88 52.87 -33.36
C ALA A 13 16.26 51.60 -32.74
N CYS A 14 15.06 51.75 -32.19
CA CYS A 14 14.27 50.62 -31.75
C CYS A 14 12.79 50.88 -32.03
N THR A 15 12.15 49.99 -32.78
CA THR A 15 10.69 50.00 -32.92
C THR A 15 10.08 49.32 -31.70
N VAL A 16 9.05 49.92 -31.13
CA VAL A 16 8.35 49.42 -29.94
C VAL A 16 6.92 49.02 -30.34
N GLN A 17 6.51 47.83 -29.93
CA GLN A 17 5.12 47.36 -30.03
C GLN A 17 4.61 47.03 -28.63
N SER A 18 3.53 47.67 -28.20
CA SER A 18 2.96 47.46 -26.86
C SER A 18 1.56 46.83 -26.95
N THR A 19 1.29 45.88 -26.07
CA THR A 19 -0.08 45.45 -25.71
C THR A 19 -0.42 46.01 -24.32
N ILE A 20 -1.51 45.54 -23.72
CA ILE A 20 -1.87 45.87 -22.34
C ILE A 20 -0.85 45.36 -21.31
N ASP A 21 -0.16 44.25 -21.58
CA ASP A 21 0.68 43.52 -20.62
C ASP A 21 2.01 43.05 -21.21
N THR A 22 2.30 43.40 -22.46
CA THR A 22 3.57 43.08 -23.12
C THR A 22 4.15 44.27 -23.87
N ILE A 23 5.48 44.34 -23.94
CA ILE A 23 6.21 45.28 -24.79
C ILE A 23 7.24 44.49 -25.59
N THR A 24 7.21 44.63 -26.91
CA THR A 24 8.17 44.02 -27.83
C THR A 24 9.07 45.08 -28.44
N LEU A 25 10.38 44.82 -28.40
CA LEU A 25 11.44 45.71 -28.86
C LEU A 25 12.13 45.12 -30.08
N PHE A 26 12.24 45.93 -31.14
CA PHE A 26 12.94 45.59 -32.39
C PHE A 26 14.05 46.62 -32.66
N PRO A 27 15.25 46.43 -32.10
CA PRO A 27 16.36 47.33 -32.32
C PRO A 27 16.96 47.15 -33.72
N SER A 28 17.50 48.23 -34.29
CA SER A 28 18.08 48.22 -35.63
C SER A 28 19.42 48.97 -35.69
N ASN A 29 20.30 48.48 -36.57
CA ASN A 29 21.59 49.07 -36.94
C ASN A 29 21.73 49.01 -38.46
N VAL A 30 20.89 49.78 -39.16
CA VAL A 30 20.81 49.75 -40.62
C VAL A 30 22.02 50.40 -41.29
N GLN A 31 22.70 51.32 -40.61
CA GLN A 31 23.87 52.02 -41.18
C GLN A 31 25.18 51.27 -40.92
N HIS A 32 25.38 50.73 -39.72
CA HIS A 32 26.67 50.17 -39.31
C HIS A 32 26.69 48.63 -39.21
N GLY A 33 25.53 47.97 -39.23
CA GLY A 33 25.40 46.51 -39.10
C GLY A 33 25.85 45.99 -37.73
N LEU A 34 25.43 44.76 -37.37
CA LEU A 34 25.80 44.13 -36.11
C LEU A 34 27.05 43.25 -36.18
N ASN A 35 27.63 43.05 -37.37
CA ASN A 35 28.77 42.15 -37.61
C ASN A 35 28.59 40.76 -36.97
N GLY A 36 27.41 40.15 -37.14
CA GLY A 36 27.07 38.83 -36.57
C GLY A 36 26.68 38.85 -35.08
N GLY A 37 26.50 40.03 -34.49
CA GLY A 37 26.05 40.22 -33.11
C GLY A 37 24.53 40.22 -32.91
N THR A 38 24.12 40.34 -31.65
CA THR A 38 22.73 40.47 -31.18
C THR A 38 22.61 41.67 -30.23
N TYR A 39 21.42 41.91 -29.68
CA TYR A 39 21.21 42.91 -28.63
C TYR A 39 21.05 42.27 -27.25
N GLU A 40 21.45 42.99 -26.22
CA GLU A 40 21.09 42.73 -24.83
C GLU A 40 20.11 43.78 -24.35
N TYR A 41 19.13 43.33 -23.57
CA TYR A 41 18.01 44.13 -23.12
C TYR A 41 18.00 44.21 -21.60
N PHE A 42 17.82 45.42 -21.09
CA PHE A 42 17.65 45.72 -19.68
C PHE A 42 16.47 46.65 -19.51
N TYR A 43 15.86 46.69 -18.34
CA TYR A 43 14.75 47.62 -18.07
C TYR A 43 14.74 48.19 -16.65
N SER A 44 14.01 49.29 -16.48
CA SER A 44 13.62 49.85 -15.19
C SER A 44 12.24 50.51 -15.30
N GLU A 45 11.53 50.58 -14.19
CA GLU A 45 10.28 51.36 -14.06
C GLU A 45 10.55 52.82 -13.65
N ASP A 46 11.73 53.10 -13.08
CA ASP A 46 12.14 54.44 -12.70
C ASP A 46 12.91 55.13 -13.84
N PRO A 47 12.44 56.29 -14.35
CA PRO A 47 13.13 57.05 -15.39
C PRO A 47 14.55 57.46 -15.04
N GLN A 48 14.89 57.55 -13.74
CA GLN A 48 16.18 58.02 -13.25
C GLN A 48 17.22 56.89 -13.08
N THR A 49 16.81 55.63 -13.18
CA THR A 49 17.73 54.48 -13.03
C THR A 49 18.85 54.54 -14.07
N PRO A 50 20.13 54.55 -13.67
CA PRO A 50 21.24 54.42 -14.59
C PRO A 50 21.25 53.03 -15.25
N ALA A 51 21.69 52.93 -16.50
CA ALA A 51 21.70 51.66 -17.25
C ALA A 51 22.43 50.51 -16.53
N ALA A 52 23.44 50.81 -15.71
CA ALA A 52 24.19 49.83 -14.93
C ALA A 52 23.39 49.17 -13.79
N GLN A 53 22.26 49.75 -13.38
CA GLN A 53 21.37 49.26 -12.33
C GLN A 53 20.05 48.72 -12.89
N ALA A 54 19.89 48.71 -14.21
CA ALA A 54 18.71 48.17 -14.87
C ALA A 54 18.70 46.64 -14.82
N THR A 55 17.51 46.06 -14.71
CA THR A 55 17.31 44.60 -14.63
C THR A 55 17.51 43.98 -16.01
N TYR A 56 18.38 42.97 -16.11
CA TYR A 56 18.62 42.23 -17.35
C TYR A 56 17.42 41.35 -17.74
N LEU A 57 16.99 41.43 -19.01
CA LEU A 57 15.86 40.66 -19.55
C LEU A 57 16.29 39.51 -20.47
N GLY A 58 17.39 39.68 -21.20
CA GLY A 58 17.85 38.66 -22.14
C GLY A 58 18.62 39.23 -23.32
N GLN A 59 18.87 38.35 -24.29
CA GLN A 59 19.66 38.63 -25.49
C GLN A 59 18.93 38.08 -26.72
N GLY A 60 18.94 38.83 -27.83
CA GLY A 60 18.27 38.45 -29.08
C GLY A 60 18.29 39.55 -30.14
N LEU A 61 17.66 39.31 -31.29
CA LEU A 61 17.42 40.34 -32.32
C LEU A 61 16.14 41.14 -32.05
N SER A 62 15.22 40.56 -31.28
CA SER A 62 14.04 41.19 -30.70
C SER A 62 13.80 40.61 -29.31
N LEU A 63 13.08 41.33 -28.45
CA LEU A 63 12.68 40.83 -27.14
C LEU A 63 11.23 41.24 -26.86
N THR A 64 10.42 40.27 -26.42
CA THR A 64 9.10 40.51 -25.83
C THR A 64 9.19 40.39 -24.31
N HIS A 65 8.89 41.47 -23.61
CA HIS A 65 8.77 41.52 -22.16
C HIS A 65 7.29 41.34 -21.79
N THR A 66 6.96 40.26 -21.09
CA THR A 66 5.59 39.86 -20.74
C THR A 66 5.32 40.05 -19.24
N GLY A 67 4.03 40.14 -18.86
CA GLY A 67 3.63 40.24 -17.45
C GLY A 67 3.76 41.65 -16.88
N LEU A 68 3.68 42.66 -17.74
CA LEU A 68 3.81 44.07 -17.37
C LEU A 68 2.54 44.60 -16.72
N ALA A 69 2.70 45.58 -15.84
CA ALA A 69 1.59 46.30 -15.24
C ALA A 69 0.85 47.13 -16.30
N PHE A 70 -0.48 47.22 -16.17
CA PHE A 70 -1.30 48.06 -17.03
C PHE A 70 -0.95 49.53 -16.87
N PHE A 71 -1.06 50.31 -17.95
CA PHE A 71 -0.86 51.76 -17.94
C PHE A 71 0.47 52.22 -17.29
N THR A 72 1.54 51.43 -17.47
CA THR A 72 2.81 51.64 -16.77
C THR A 72 3.91 51.97 -17.76
N ASN A 73 4.78 52.92 -17.37
CA ASN A 73 5.94 53.33 -18.14
C ASN A 73 7.16 52.46 -17.81
N TYR A 74 7.84 52.00 -18.84
CA TYR A 74 9.04 51.19 -18.77
C TYR A 74 10.17 51.85 -19.57
N PHE A 75 11.36 51.86 -18.99
CA PHE A 75 12.57 52.42 -19.59
C PHE A 75 13.53 51.28 -19.90
N TYR A 76 13.71 51.00 -21.18
CA TYR A 76 14.57 49.96 -21.68
C TYR A 76 15.96 50.50 -22.03
N PHE A 77 16.99 49.74 -21.70
CA PHE A 77 18.36 50.01 -22.09
C PHE A 77 18.83 48.85 -22.96
N ILE A 78 19.17 49.17 -24.21
CA ILE A 78 19.53 48.17 -25.21
C ILE A 78 20.97 48.44 -25.62
N ARG A 79 21.80 47.41 -25.64
CA ARG A 79 23.16 47.50 -26.20
C ARG A 79 23.42 46.37 -27.17
N SER A 80 24.25 46.62 -28.16
CA SER A 80 24.70 45.61 -29.11
C SER A 80 25.82 44.77 -28.48
N ARG A 81 25.88 43.49 -28.84
CA ARG A 81 26.91 42.53 -28.45
C ARG A 81 27.37 41.74 -29.67
N ASN A 82 28.67 41.63 -29.88
CA ASN A 82 29.28 40.68 -30.82
C ASN A 82 30.40 39.90 -30.13
N ALA A 83 31.14 39.07 -30.86
CA ALA A 83 32.25 38.27 -30.33
C ALA A 83 33.40 39.11 -29.74
N TYR A 84 33.48 40.40 -30.08
CA TYR A 84 34.60 41.30 -29.76
C TYR A 84 34.27 42.32 -28.65
N GLY A 85 33.00 42.43 -28.24
CA GLY A 85 32.61 43.31 -27.13
C GLY A 85 31.14 43.69 -27.11
N VAL A 86 30.84 44.72 -26.32
CA VAL A 86 29.51 45.33 -26.18
C VAL A 86 29.57 46.83 -26.45
N SER A 87 28.48 47.41 -26.92
CA SER A 87 28.34 48.84 -27.13
C SER A 87 27.92 49.58 -25.84
N GLY A 88 27.84 50.92 -25.92
CA GLY A 88 27.02 51.71 -25.00
C GLY A 88 25.52 51.42 -25.15
N PHE A 89 24.69 52.03 -24.29
CA PHE A 89 23.26 51.78 -24.25
C PHE A 89 22.45 52.81 -25.06
N LEU A 90 21.47 52.33 -25.82
CA LEU A 90 20.32 53.08 -26.31
C LEU A 90 19.21 53.01 -25.25
N LYS A 91 18.72 54.17 -24.79
CA LYS A 91 17.58 54.24 -23.87
C LYS A 91 16.28 54.42 -24.65
N ILE A 92 15.27 53.60 -24.37
CA ILE A 92 13.94 53.63 -24.98
C ILE A 92 12.90 53.75 -23.87
N ALA A 93 12.02 54.75 -23.96
CA ALA A 93 10.83 54.82 -23.13
C ALA A 93 9.66 54.16 -23.86
N ALA A 94 8.94 53.26 -23.19
CA ALA A 94 7.78 52.57 -23.73
C ALA A 94 6.72 52.41 -22.64
N SER A 95 5.46 52.40 -23.02
CA SER A 95 4.34 52.25 -22.08
C SER A 95 3.45 51.10 -22.53
N THR A 96 2.89 50.36 -21.57
CA THR A 96 1.78 49.44 -21.86
C THR A 96 0.55 50.26 -22.29
N SER A 97 -0.32 49.64 -23.10
CA SER A 97 -1.50 50.30 -23.64
C SER A 97 -2.35 50.94 -22.54
N ASN A 98 -2.96 52.09 -22.84
CA ASN A 98 -3.92 52.78 -21.97
C ASN A 98 -5.38 52.50 -22.35
N ASP A 99 -5.62 51.54 -23.25
CA ASP A 99 -6.95 51.14 -23.68
C ASP A 99 -7.74 50.47 -22.55
N VAL A 100 -8.67 51.24 -21.98
CA VAL A 100 -9.55 50.80 -20.88
C VAL A 100 -10.40 49.59 -21.27
N THR A 101 -10.82 49.47 -22.53
CA THR A 101 -11.62 48.33 -23.00
C THR A 101 -10.80 47.04 -22.97
N ALA A 102 -9.55 47.10 -23.42
CA ALA A 102 -8.64 45.96 -23.37
C ALA A 102 -8.24 45.59 -21.93
N MET A 103 -8.07 46.57 -21.03
CA MET A 103 -7.83 46.33 -19.61
C MET A 103 -9.02 45.66 -18.90
N LEU A 104 -10.24 46.15 -19.15
CA LEU A 104 -11.45 45.58 -18.56
C LEU A 104 -11.66 44.13 -19.01
N ALA A 105 -11.41 43.82 -20.28
CA ALA A 105 -11.49 42.46 -20.79
C ALA A 105 -10.46 41.53 -20.11
N ALA A 106 -9.22 41.99 -19.93
CA ALA A 106 -8.18 41.20 -19.26
C ALA A 106 -8.43 41.01 -17.75
N LEU A 107 -8.94 42.03 -17.06
CA LEU A 107 -9.35 41.94 -15.66
C LEU A 107 -10.53 40.98 -15.50
N SER A 108 -11.52 41.07 -16.38
CA SER A 108 -12.64 40.12 -16.41
C SER A 108 -12.15 38.68 -16.57
N GLY A 109 -11.26 38.42 -17.54
CA GLY A 109 -10.68 37.09 -17.74
C GLY A 109 -9.95 36.56 -16.49
N LYS A 110 -9.11 37.38 -15.86
CA LYS A 110 -8.38 37.00 -14.63
C LYS A 110 -9.29 36.74 -13.44
N ILE A 111 -10.40 37.47 -13.31
CA ILE A 111 -11.39 37.23 -12.24
C ILE A 111 -12.09 35.89 -12.50
N THR A 112 -12.52 35.63 -13.73
CA THR A 112 -13.22 34.39 -14.10
C THR A 112 -12.32 33.15 -14.02
N GLU A 113 -11.02 33.26 -14.35
CA GLU A 113 -10.07 32.15 -14.27
C GLU A 113 -9.65 31.80 -12.84
N SER A 114 -9.86 32.70 -11.87
CA SER A 114 -9.52 32.41 -10.47
C SER A 114 -10.44 31.32 -9.89
N GLU A 115 -9.89 30.45 -9.04
CA GLU A 115 -10.67 29.44 -8.29
C GLU A 115 -11.87 30.07 -7.56
N LEU A 116 -11.68 31.27 -6.98
CA LEU A 116 -12.75 32.05 -6.36
C LEU A 116 -13.83 32.50 -7.36
N GLY A 117 -13.45 32.84 -8.60
CA GLY A 117 -14.38 33.21 -9.66
C GLY A 117 -15.19 32.04 -10.20
N GLN A 118 -14.58 30.84 -10.26
CA GLN A 118 -15.28 29.60 -10.60
C GLN A 118 -16.24 29.18 -9.48
N GLU A 119 -15.80 29.27 -8.23
CA GLU A 119 -16.62 28.96 -7.04
C GLU A 119 -17.85 29.87 -6.92
N LEU A 120 -17.68 31.18 -7.17
CA LEU A 120 -18.80 32.13 -7.24
C LEU A 120 -19.75 31.83 -8.41
N LEU A 121 -19.23 31.44 -9.57
CA LEU A 121 -20.07 31.08 -10.71
C LEU A 121 -20.88 29.79 -10.43
N GLU A 122 -20.27 28.81 -9.79
CA GLU A 122 -20.94 27.58 -9.38
C GLU A 122 -22.03 27.84 -8.32
N GLU A 123 -21.78 28.72 -7.34
CA GLU A 123 -22.81 29.13 -6.39
C GLU A 123 -23.99 29.84 -7.06
N ILE A 124 -23.73 30.73 -8.03
CA ILE A 124 -24.79 31.42 -8.78
C ILE A 124 -25.58 30.42 -9.66
N GLN A 125 -24.92 29.45 -10.28
CA GLN A 125 -25.57 28.42 -11.11
C GLN A 125 -26.35 27.39 -10.29
N LYS A 126 -26.04 27.22 -8.99
CA LYS A 126 -26.81 26.38 -8.05
C LYS A 126 -28.18 26.96 -7.69
N ILE A 127 -28.57 28.11 -8.24
CA ILE A 127 -29.87 28.75 -8.03
C ILE A 127 -30.81 28.68 -9.27
N PRO A 128 -31.05 27.53 -9.91
CA PRO A 128 -32.09 27.45 -10.93
C PRO A 128 -33.48 27.47 -10.26
N GLY A 129 -34.34 28.40 -10.65
CA GLY A 129 -35.74 28.48 -10.21
C GLY A 129 -36.11 29.69 -9.34
N LEU A 130 -35.15 30.51 -8.90
CA LEU A 130 -35.46 31.73 -8.13
C LEU A 130 -36.15 32.79 -9.01
N GLU A 131 -35.89 32.79 -10.32
CA GLU A 131 -36.62 33.63 -11.28
C GLU A 131 -38.11 33.26 -11.37
N GLU A 132 -38.46 31.96 -11.34
CA GLU A 132 -39.85 31.50 -11.31
C GLU A 132 -40.54 31.81 -9.98
N GLN A 133 -39.81 31.70 -8.86
CA GLN A 133 -40.34 32.02 -7.53
C GLN A 133 -40.53 33.54 -7.32
N ILE A 134 -39.66 34.38 -7.88
CA ILE A 134 -39.80 35.84 -7.87
C ILE A 134 -40.94 36.29 -8.80
N ALA A 135 -41.09 35.66 -9.97
CA ALA A 135 -42.22 35.94 -10.88
C ALA A 135 -43.59 35.62 -10.24
N ALA A 136 -43.66 34.63 -9.34
CA ALA A 136 -44.87 34.33 -8.57
C ALA A 136 -45.23 35.41 -7.52
N LEU A 137 -44.25 36.23 -7.10
CA LEU A 137 -44.46 37.31 -6.11
C LEU A 137 -44.88 38.64 -6.76
N ASP A 138 -44.64 38.84 -8.06
CA ASP A 138 -44.95 40.10 -8.77
C ASP A 138 -46.47 40.36 -8.93
N GLY A 139 -47.30 39.33 -8.70
CA GLY A 139 -48.77 39.43 -8.70
C GLY A 139 -49.39 39.87 -7.36
N LEU A 140 -48.60 39.99 -6.29
CA LEU A 140 -49.09 40.32 -4.95
C LEU A 140 -49.35 41.82 -4.81
N LYS A 141 -50.64 42.17 -4.63
CA LYS A 141 -51.05 43.56 -4.39
C LYS A 141 -51.12 43.87 -2.90
N ALA A 142 -50.92 45.14 -2.56
CA ALA A 142 -51.22 45.64 -1.23
C ALA A 142 -52.72 45.47 -0.92
N TYR A 143 -53.07 45.21 0.34
CA TYR A 143 -54.47 45.12 0.75
C TYR A 143 -55.20 46.45 0.46
N ASN A 144 -56.36 46.34 -0.17
CA ASN A 144 -57.28 47.42 -0.47
C ASN A 144 -58.60 47.16 0.27
N LYS A 145 -58.94 48.03 1.21
CA LYS A 145 -60.15 47.93 2.04
C LYS A 145 -61.46 48.03 1.25
N ASP A 146 -61.40 48.62 0.05
CA ASP A 146 -62.56 48.82 -0.82
C ASP A 146 -62.77 47.64 -1.78
N GLU A 147 -61.91 46.62 -1.74
CA GLU A 147 -61.99 45.41 -2.56
C GLU A 147 -62.36 44.18 -1.72
N ALA A 148 -63.12 43.28 -2.34
CA ALA A 148 -63.43 41.98 -1.76
C ALA A 148 -62.45 40.92 -2.26
N TYR A 149 -61.99 40.05 -1.35
CA TYR A 149 -61.03 39.00 -1.64
C TYR A 149 -61.68 37.62 -1.58
N GLN A 150 -61.28 36.72 -2.48
CA GLN A 150 -61.71 35.33 -2.48
C GLN A 150 -60.82 34.48 -1.57
N LYS A 151 -61.36 33.36 -1.08
CA LYS A 151 -60.58 32.38 -0.31
C LYS A 151 -59.33 31.96 -1.09
N GLY A 152 -58.18 32.00 -0.42
CA GLY A 152 -56.88 31.66 -0.99
C GLY A 152 -56.14 32.81 -1.66
N GLN A 153 -56.78 33.97 -1.90
CA GLN A 153 -56.09 35.16 -2.39
C GLN A 153 -55.12 35.71 -1.34
N MET A 154 -54.00 36.23 -1.82
CA MET A 154 -52.91 36.73 -0.99
C MET A 154 -52.78 38.24 -1.15
N VAL A 155 -52.53 38.92 -0.04
CA VAL A 155 -52.29 40.37 0.02
C VAL A 155 -51.07 40.67 0.86
N VAL A 156 -50.43 41.81 0.59
CA VAL A 156 -49.29 42.30 1.37
C VAL A 156 -49.73 43.45 2.26
N VAL A 157 -49.43 43.34 3.56
CA VAL A 157 -49.65 44.40 4.56
C VAL A 157 -48.42 44.46 5.46
N ASP A 158 -47.84 45.65 5.63
CA ASP A 158 -46.67 45.90 6.48
C ASP A 158 -45.48 44.94 6.24
N GLY A 159 -45.27 44.58 4.97
CA GLY A 159 -44.18 43.70 4.56
C GLY A 159 -44.40 42.21 4.84
N ARG A 160 -45.60 41.80 5.28
CA ARG A 160 -45.99 40.39 5.47
C ARG A 160 -47.05 39.97 4.47
N ILE A 161 -47.03 38.69 4.11
CA ILE A 161 -48.00 38.09 3.18
C ILE A 161 -49.08 37.39 3.99
N TYR A 162 -50.33 37.73 3.72
CA TYR A 162 -51.49 37.12 4.35
C TYR A 162 -52.34 36.42 3.31
N GLN A 163 -52.80 35.20 3.60
CA GLN A 163 -53.73 34.45 2.75
C GLN A 163 -55.14 34.46 3.33
N ALA A 164 -56.14 34.78 2.51
CA ALA A 164 -57.54 34.77 2.91
C ALA A 164 -58.02 33.34 3.21
N LEU A 165 -58.40 33.06 4.46
CA LEU A 165 -58.92 31.74 4.88
C LEU A 165 -60.33 31.46 4.34
N GLN A 166 -61.06 32.53 4.01
CA GLN A 166 -62.43 32.53 3.51
C GLN A 166 -62.66 33.81 2.67
N PRO A 167 -63.79 33.94 1.94
CA PRO A 167 -64.09 35.17 1.23
C PRO A 167 -64.15 36.37 2.20
N VAL A 168 -63.38 37.42 1.94
CA VAL A 168 -63.29 38.64 2.75
C VAL A 168 -64.02 39.77 2.03
N PRO A 169 -65.18 40.25 2.50
CA PRO A 169 -65.89 41.36 1.87
C PRO A 169 -65.12 42.69 2.01
N ALA A 170 -65.33 43.59 1.05
CA ALA A 170 -64.88 44.97 1.13
C ALA A 170 -65.52 45.66 2.34
N ASP A 171 -64.70 46.33 3.14
CA ASP A 171 -65.15 47.07 4.33
C ASP A 171 -64.37 48.38 4.42
N ALA A 172 -65.03 49.47 4.07
CA ALA A 172 -64.45 50.80 4.05
C ALA A 172 -63.93 51.28 5.43
N SER A 173 -64.36 50.65 6.52
CA SER A 173 -63.87 50.89 7.89
C SER A 173 -62.50 50.28 8.17
N GLY A 174 -62.07 49.31 7.36
CA GLY A 174 -60.80 48.59 7.52
C GLY A 174 -60.84 47.47 8.57
N ALA A 175 -62.00 47.13 9.15
CA ALA A 175 -62.10 46.09 10.19
C ALA A 175 -61.75 44.67 9.68
N ASN A 176 -61.81 44.47 8.35
CA ASN A 176 -61.45 43.22 7.68
C ASN A 176 -59.98 43.15 7.23
N ALA A 177 -59.15 44.14 7.58
CA ALA A 177 -57.73 44.13 7.26
C ALA A 177 -56.98 43.04 8.04
N PRO A 178 -55.91 42.45 7.48
CA PRO A 178 -54.92 41.71 8.27
C PRO A 178 -54.41 42.58 9.44
N PRO A 179 -54.17 42.03 10.65
CA PRO A 179 -54.00 40.62 10.99
C PRO A 179 -55.24 39.97 11.65
N ASN A 180 -56.45 40.17 11.10
CA ASN A 180 -57.63 39.48 11.61
C ASN A 180 -57.53 37.96 11.38
N ALA A 181 -57.13 37.21 12.42
CA ALA A 181 -56.88 35.77 12.38
C ALA A 181 -58.10 34.90 12.00
N ALA A 182 -59.32 35.45 12.03
CA ALA A 182 -60.51 34.74 11.55
C ALA A 182 -60.66 34.78 10.02
N LEU A 183 -60.05 35.77 9.36
CA LEU A 183 -60.17 36.03 7.93
C LEU A 183 -58.85 35.77 7.19
N TRP A 184 -57.72 35.92 7.86
CA TRP A 184 -56.38 35.90 7.27
C TRP A 184 -55.44 34.98 8.05
N ASP A 185 -54.60 34.25 7.32
CA ASP A 185 -53.48 33.46 7.87
C ASP A 185 -52.15 34.11 7.48
N ASP A 186 -51.20 34.19 8.42
CA ASP A 186 -49.86 34.74 8.18
C ASP A 186 -48.97 33.65 7.58
N VAL A 187 -48.96 33.57 6.25
CA VAL A 187 -48.11 32.63 5.51
C VAL A 187 -46.62 33.01 5.57
N GLY A 188 -46.29 34.22 6.01
CA GLY A 188 -44.91 34.67 6.22
C GLY A 188 -44.18 33.87 7.31
N GLN A 189 -44.86 33.51 8.41
CA GLN A 189 -44.25 32.68 9.48
C GLN A 189 -44.05 31.21 9.07
N SER A 190 -44.89 30.68 8.19
CA SER A 190 -44.79 29.28 7.74
C SER A 190 -43.56 29.05 6.85
N LEU A 191 -43.13 30.08 6.11
CA LEU A 191 -41.96 30.04 5.23
C LEU A 191 -40.64 30.02 6.04
N GLU A 192 -40.57 30.73 7.16
CA GLU A 192 -39.41 30.67 8.08
C GLU A 192 -39.23 29.27 8.68
N ALA A 193 -40.33 28.59 9.04
CA ALA A 193 -40.29 27.23 9.59
C ALA A 193 -39.97 26.16 8.53
N ALA A 194 -40.53 26.28 7.31
CA ALA A 194 -40.28 25.34 6.22
C ALA A 194 -38.86 25.42 5.68
N ASN A 195 -38.28 26.62 5.58
CA ASN A 195 -36.89 26.81 5.20
C ASN A 195 -35.94 26.28 6.28
N GLY A 196 -36.27 26.45 7.56
CA GLY A 196 -35.53 25.83 8.67
C GLY A 196 -35.55 24.30 8.61
N LEU A 197 -36.71 23.69 8.32
CA LEU A 197 -36.83 22.23 8.19
C LEU A 197 -36.15 21.69 6.92
N ALA A 198 -36.27 22.37 5.78
CA ALA A 198 -35.61 21.98 4.55
C ALA A 198 -34.09 22.11 4.66
N GLN A 199 -33.60 23.17 5.31
CA GLN A 199 -32.18 23.33 5.63
C GLN A 199 -31.72 22.27 6.63
N GLN A 200 -32.51 21.96 7.66
CA GLN A 200 -32.17 20.89 8.60
C GLN A 200 -32.20 19.50 7.96
N VAL A 201 -33.12 19.24 7.01
CA VAL A 201 -33.15 17.99 6.24
C VAL A 201 -31.98 17.95 5.25
N ALA A 202 -31.65 19.05 4.57
CA ALA A 202 -30.49 19.11 3.68
C ALA A 202 -29.16 18.96 4.44
N THR A 203 -29.02 19.63 5.58
CA THR A 203 -27.90 19.43 6.52
C THR A 203 -27.87 17.99 7.02
N ASN A 204 -28.97 17.44 7.50
CA ASN A 204 -29.02 16.04 7.95
C ASN A 204 -28.76 15.06 6.80
N THR A 205 -29.22 15.32 5.57
CA THR A 205 -28.94 14.47 4.41
C THR A 205 -27.48 14.56 3.99
N ALA A 206 -26.87 15.75 4.05
CA ALA A 206 -25.43 15.93 3.83
C ALA A 206 -24.60 15.26 4.94
N ASP A 207 -24.97 15.42 6.21
CA ASP A 207 -24.34 14.78 7.36
C ASP A 207 -24.50 13.24 7.30
N ILE A 208 -25.66 12.73 6.88
CA ILE A 208 -25.90 11.29 6.67
C ILE A 208 -25.08 10.76 5.48
N ALA A 209 -25.00 11.51 4.38
CA ALA A 209 -24.16 11.13 3.25
C ALA A 209 -22.66 11.14 3.63
N GLU A 210 -22.24 12.07 4.47
CA GLU A 210 -20.89 12.06 5.06
C GLU A 210 -20.71 10.83 5.95
N VAL A 211 -21.70 10.43 6.77
CA VAL A 211 -21.62 9.22 7.62
C VAL A 211 -21.60 7.91 6.81
N ASP A 212 -22.43 7.77 5.76
CA ASP A 212 -22.45 6.58 4.87
C ASP A 212 -21.21 6.48 3.97
N GLY A 213 -20.50 7.60 3.74
CA GLY A 213 -19.17 7.62 3.09
C GLY A 213 -17.99 7.41 4.04
N LYS A 214 -18.20 7.33 5.37
CA LYS A 214 -17.17 7.57 6.40
C LYS A 214 -17.16 6.55 7.53
N VAL A 215 -17.24 5.27 7.19
CA VAL A 215 -16.66 4.22 8.06
C VAL A 215 -15.46 3.58 7.37
N THR A 216 -14.58 4.38 6.76
CA THR A 216 -13.22 3.92 6.42
C THR A 216 -12.26 4.60 7.37
N ALA A 217 -12.14 4.07 8.59
CA ALA A 217 -11.13 4.52 9.53
C ALA A 217 -9.80 3.86 9.13
N THR A 218 -8.94 4.62 8.47
CA THR A 218 -7.58 4.20 8.13
C THR A 218 -6.59 4.93 9.03
N ALA A 219 -5.71 4.18 9.68
CA ALA A 219 -4.63 4.71 10.50
C ALA A 219 -3.32 4.05 10.08
N ASP A 220 -2.39 4.88 9.63
CA ASP A 220 -1.05 4.47 9.23
C ASP A 220 -0.03 5.04 10.22
N SER A 221 0.92 4.22 10.66
CA SER A 221 2.06 4.68 11.45
C SER A 221 3.36 4.06 10.95
N LEU A 222 4.41 4.88 10.89
CA LEU A 222 5.76 4.47 10.51
C LEU A 222 6.72 4.90 11.61
N GLN A 223 7.48 3.95 12.15
CA GLN A 223 8.58 4.19 13.07
C GLN A 223 9.87 3.69 12.42
N ALA A 224 10.87 4.55 12.28
CA ALA A 224 12.17 4.17 11.73
C ALA A 224 13.29 4.72 12.61
N LEU A 225 14.29 3.89 12.88
CA LEU A 225 15.52 4.26 13.60
C LEU A 225 16.71 3.71 12.80
N ARG A 226 17.71 4.55 12.57
CA ARG A 226 18.95 4.16 11.88
C ARG A 226 20.14 4.69 12.65
N ALA A 227 21.13 3.83 12.87
CA ALA A 227 22.44 4.17 13.42
C ALA A 227 23.51 3.74 12.42
N SER A 228 24.53 4.57 12.23
CA SER A 228 25.66 4.27 11.36
C SER A 228 26.97 4.72 12.00
N ALA A 229 28.03 3.96 11.75
CA ALA A 229 29.37 4.25 12.22
C ALA A 229 30.36 4.20 11.04
N ARG A 230 31.44 4.96 11.19
CA ARG A 230 32.58 5.01 10.28
C ARG A 230 33.86 5.06 11.13
N ASP A 231 34.90 4.34 10.71
CA ASP A 231 36.23 4.50 11.27
C ASP A 231 36.83 5.82 10.76
N ASP A 232 37.35 6.63 11.69
CA ASP A 232 38.07 7.88 11.38
C ASP A 232 39.57 7.57 11.39
N ASP A 233 40.08 7.04 10.28
CA ASP A 233 41.51 7.03 10.02
C ASP A 233 41.88 8.34 9.31
N GLY A 234 42.54 9.24 10.04
CA GLY A 234 42.91 10.60 9.59
C GLY A 234 43.90 10.68 8.42
N GLU A 235 43.85 9.77 7.46
CA GLU A 235 44.64 9.76 6.24
C GLU A 235 43.69 9.79 5.04
N GLY A 236 43.48 11.00 4.51
CA GLY A 236 42.67 11.20 3.32
C GLY A 236 43.31 10.54 2.10
N GLU A 237 42.61 9.59 1.49
CA GLU A 237 42.78 9.29 0.07
C GLU A 237 41.42 9.12 -0.61
N LEU A 238 41.25 9.81 -1.74
CA LEU A 238 40.06 9.90 -2.60
C LEU A 238 39.43 8.56 -3.05
N VAL A 239 40.00 7.42 -2.64
CA VAL A 239 39.46 6.08 -2.87
C VAL A 239 38.36 5.73 -1.85
N ASP A 240 38.36 6.36 -0.67
CA ASP A 240 37.47 6.02 0.44
C ASP A 240 36.09 6.71 0.38
N ALA A 241 35.93 7.74 -0.45
CA ALA A 241 34.63 8.37 -0.70
C ALA A 241 33.64 7.46 -1.48
N LEU A 242 34.11 6.30 -1.98
CA LEU A 242 33.30 5.34 -2.72
C LEU A 242 32.87 4.12 -1.88
N LYS A 243 33.39 3.94 -0.65
CA LYS A 243 32.96 2.86 0.25
C LYS A 243 31.91 3.39 1.22
N GLY A 244 30.70 2.82 1.12
CA GLY A 244 29.62 3.09 2.06
C GLY A 244 29.99 2.68 3.49
N TRP A 245 29.39 3.38 4.46
CA TRP A 245 29.39 3.15 5.91
C TRP A 245 29.95 1.79 6.38
N ASP A 246 30.93 1.81 7.29
CA ASP A 246 31.57 0.58 7.82
C ASP A 246 30.57 -0.33 8.55
N SER A 247 29.61 0.28 9.25
CA SER A 247 28.54 -0.43 9.95
C SER A 247 27.24 0.36 9.93
N THR A 248 26.12 -0.30 9.65
CA THR A 248 24.78 0.27 9.74
C THR A 248 23.83 -0.67 10.47
N ALA A 249 23.07 -0.15 11.42
CA ALA A 249 21.94 -0.82 12.04
C ALA A 249 20.67 -0.01 11.78
N SER A 250 19.58 -0.67 11.40
CA SER A 250 18.29 -0.03 11.19
C SER A 250 17.13 -0.87 11.69
N TYR A 251 16.11 -0.17 12.16
CA TYR A 251 14.81 -0.67 12.57
C TYR A 251 13.74 0.11 11.80
N ALA A 252 12.77 -0.60 11.25
CA ALA A 252 11.58 0.01 10.65
C ALA A 252 10.35 -0.81 11.05
N GLN A 253 9.29 -0.13 11.46
CA GLN A 253 7.99 -0.73 11.72
C GLN A 253 6.90 0.12 11.04
N GLU A 254 6.11 -0.53 10.20
CA GLU A 254 4.90 0.02 9.61
C GLU A 254 3.69 -0.70 10.20
N VAL A 255 2.68 0.03 10.65
CA VAL A 255 1.38 -0.52 11.08
C VAL A 255 0.28 0.17 10.29
N LYS A 256 -0.58 -0.63 9.67
CA LYS A 256 -1.78 -0.20 8.96
C LYS A 256 -3.00 -0.81 9.62
N VAL A 257 -3.97 0.02 9.99
CA VAL A 257 -5.26 -0.40 10.52
C VAL A 257 -6.34 0.12 9.59
N ARG A 258 -7.27 -0.75 9.21
CA ARG A 258 -8.42 -0.43 8.37
C ARG A 258 -9.66 -1.06 8.99
N ALA A 259 -10.69 -0.25 9.18
CA ALA A 259 -12.03 -0.72 9.48
C ALA A 259 -13.00 -0.18 8.44
N GLU A 260 -13.82 -1.08 7.90
CA GLU A 260 -14.95 -0.87 6.98
C GLU A 260 -16.20 -1.56 7.60
N ALA A 261 -17.38 -1.38 7.00
CA ALA A 261 -18.65 -1.90 7.52
C ALA A 261 -18.61 -3.40 7.91
N ASP A 262 -17.99 -4.23 7.07
CA ASP A 262 -17.93 -5.69 7.25
C ASP A 262 -16.50 -6.25 7.27
N LEU A 263 -15.49 -5.38 7.46
CA LEU A 263 -14.06 -5.74 7.40
C LEU A 263 -13.27 -4.96 8.45
N ALA A 264 -12.59 -5.69 9.34
CA ALA A 264 -11.55 -5.13 10.20
C ALA A 264 -10.21 -5.81 9.86
N GLN A 265 -9.22 -5.02 9.47
CA GLN A 265 -7.88 -5.48 9.12
C GLN A 265 -6.81 -4.70 9.86
N THR A 266 -5.84 -5.43 10.41
CA THR A 266 -4.60 -4.87 10.93
C THR A 266 -3.43 -5.57 10.25
N GLN A 267 -2.47 -4.81 9.75
CA GLN A 267 -1.22 -5.32 9.21
C GLN A 267 -0.03 -4.61 9.87
N ARG A 268 0.93 -5.39 10.36
CA ARG A 268 2.21 -4.90 10.89
C ARG A 268 3.34 -5.48 10.06
N THR A 269 4.29 -4.64 9.66
CA THR A 269 5.54 -5.07 9.02
C THR A 269 6.70 -4.48 9.81
N THR A 270 7.56 -5.36 10.33
CA THR A 270 8.74 -4.99 11.13
C THR A 270 9.99 -5.51 10.43
N THR A 271 10.97 -4.65 10.22
CA THR A 271 12.28 -4.96 9.64
C THR A 271 13.39 -4.54 10.61
N LEU A 272 14.23 -5.48 11.00
CA LEU A 272 15.49 -5.23 11.70
C LEU A 272 16.63 -5.60 10.75
N GLU A 273 17.57 -4.70 10.55
CA GLU A 273 18.71 -4.91 9.68
C GLU A 273 20.00 -4.45 10.36
N ALA A 274 21.04 -5.26 10.27
CA ALA A 274 22.39 -4.94 10.72
C ALA A 274 23.37 -5.34 9.62
N ARG A 275 24.27 -4.42 9.26
CA ARG A 275 25.26 -4.60 8.20
C ARG A 275 26.61 -4.09 8.66
N VAL A 276 27.67 -4.83 8.36
CA VAL A 276 29.06 -4.43 8.57
C VAL A 276 29.85 -4.81 7.30
N GLY A 277 30.32 -3.81 6.56
CA GLY A 277 30.91 -4.01 5.23
C GLY A 277 30.00 -4.80 4.27
N GLY A 278 30.41 -6.03 3.93
CA GLY A 278 29.67 -6.97 3.07
C GLY A 278 28.80 -8.01 3.82
N ASN A 279 28.79 -7.97 5.15
CA ASN A 279 28.03 -8.89 5.99
C ASN A 279 26.68 -8.28 6.34
N GLU A 280 25.59 -9.03 6.19
CA GLU A 280 24.22 -8.56 6.38
C GLU A 280 23.44 -9.55 7.25
N SER A 281 22.70 -9.03 8.22
CA SER A 281 21.69 -9.77 8.98
C SER A 281 20.38 -9.00 8.90
N ARG A 282 19.30 -9.69 8.54
CA ARG A 282 17.98 -9.09 8.40
C ARG A 282 16.89 -10.00 8.95
N ILE A 283 16.01 -9.44 9.77
CA ILE A 283 14.76 -10.07 10.21
C ILE A 283 13.61 -9.25 9.66
N THR A 284 12.70 -9.91 8.96
CA THR A 284 11.46 -9.30 8.46
C THR A 284 10.27 -10.09 8.99
N THR A 285 9.38 -9.43 9.72
CA THR A 285 8.14 -10.02 10.24
C THR A 285 6.96 -9.29 9.65
N VAL A 286 6.02 -10.03 9.06
CA VAL A 286 4.74 -9.51 8.56
C VAL A 286 3.62 -10.24 9.30
N GLU A 287 2.79 -9.49 10.00
CA GLU A 287 1.63 -10.01 10.72
C GLU A 287 0.36 -9.34 10.20
N THR A 288 -0.64 -10.15 9.89
CA THR A 288 -1.93 -9.68 9.39
C THR A 288 -3.05 -10.37 10.14
N THR A 289 -4.01 -9.60 10.63
CA THR A 289 -5.27 -10.11 11.18
C THR A 289 -6.43 -9.49 10.41
N VAL A 290 -7.33 -10.32 9.91
CA VAL A 290 -8.52 -9.92 9.18
C VAL A 290 -9.73 -10.58 9.83
N ALA A 291 -10.75 -9.79 10.13
CA ALA A 291 -12.05 -10.26 10.57
C ALA A 291 -13.15 -9.68 9.68
N THR A 292 -14.09 -10.52 9.28
CA THR A 292 -15.32 -10.13 8.59
C THR A 292 -16.52 -10.76 9.29
N ASN A 293 -17.73 -10.47 8.82
CA ASN A 293 -18.96 -11.09 9.34
C ASN A 293 -19.02 -12.62 9.20
N GLN A 294 -18.15 -13.21 8.37
CA GLN A 294 -18.19 -14.63 8.03
C GLN A 294 -16.92 -15.39 8.41
N GLN A 295 -15.79 -14.71 8.56
CA GLN A 295 -14.51 -15.38 8.80
C GLN A 295 -13.51 -14.51 9.58
N ALA A 296 -12.61 -15.17 10.28
CA ALA A 296 -11.45 -14.58 10.93
C ALA A 296 -10.18 -15.31 10.48
N THR A 297 -9.18 -14.53 10.09
CA THR A 297 -7.87 -15.03 9.66
C THR A 297 -6.76 -14.28 10.38
N ALA A 298 -5.83 -15.01 10.97
CA ALA A 298 -4.58 -14.48 11.49
C ALA A 298 -3.41 -15.14 10.75
N THR A 299 -2.48 -14.35 10.23
CA THR A 299 -1.29 -14.83 9.52
C THR A 299 -0.06 -14.11 10.04
N ALA A 300 1.01 -14.85 10.29
CA ALA A 300 2.32 -14.33 10.65
C ALA A 300 3.38 -14.99 9.75
N LEU A 301 4.19 -14.16 9.09
CA LEU A 301 5.34 -14.57 8.31
C LEU A 301 6.59 -13.95 8.94
N GLN A 302 7.59 -14.78 9.23
CA GLN A 302 8.87 -14.34 9.76
C GLN A 302 9.98 -14.88 8.86
N GLN A 303 10.81 -13.98 8.34
CA GLN A 303 11.96 -14.29 7.52
C GLN A 303 13.23 -13.82 8.22
N LEU A 304 14.18 -14.74 8.45
CA LEU A 304 15.50 -14.45 8.97
C LEU A 304 16.49 -14.69 7.84
N ASN A 305 17.36 -13.72 7.57
CA ASN A 305 18.44 -13.85 6.61
C ASN A 305 19.76 -13.43 7.29
N ALA A 306 20.81 -14.21 7.07
CA ALA A 306 22.17 -13.85 7.43
C ALA A 306 23.08 -14.15 6.24
N SER A 307 23.91 -13.19 5.85
CA SER A 307 24.83 -13.27 4.72
C SER A 307 26.21 -12.79 5.13
N VAL A 308 27.23 -13.59 4.84
CA VAL A 308 28.64 -13.24 5.06
C VAL A 308 29.44 -13.70 3.85
N ALA A 309 30.08 -12.76 3.15
CA ALA A 309 30.93 -13.04 1.99
C ALA A 309 30.28 -13.95 0.91
N GLY A 310 28.97 -13.77 0.65
CA GLY A 310 28.21 -14.55 -0.33
C GLY A 310 27.62 -15.87 0.20
N ASN A 311 27.92 -16.26 1.44
CA ASN A 311 27.25 -17.38 2.11
C ASN A 311 25.99 -16.88 2.80
N THR A 312 24.82 -17.37 2.38
CA THR A 312 23.51 -16.96 2.91
C THR A 312 22.86 -18.11 3.66
N ALA A 313 22.39 -17.86 4.88
CA ALA A 313 21.44 -18.71 5.59
C ALA A 313 20.11 -17.97 5.70
N ALA A 314 19.01 -18.66 5.38
CA ALA A 314 17.67 -18.12 5.44
C ALA A 314 16.70 -19.09 6.13
N ILE A 315 15.82 -18.56 6.96
CA ILE A 315 14.69 -19.28 7.55
C ILE A 315 13.42 -18.50 7.21
N GLN A 316 12.40 -19.20 6.73
CA GLN A 316 11.06 -18.67 6.53
C GLN A 316 10.07 -19.48 7.35
N GLN A 317 9.45 -18.84 8.33
CA GLN A 317 8.38 -19.40 9.13
C GLN A 317 7.05 -18.72 8.75
N THR A 318 6.04 -19.53 8.46
CA THR A 318 4.67 -19.05 8.20
C THR A 318 3.72 -19.74 9.16
N SER A 319 2.92 -18.96 9.88
CA SER A 319 1.85 -19.43 10.75
C SER A 319 0.53 -18.83 10.27
N SER A 320 -0.52 -19.64 10.12
CA SER A 320 -1.86 -19.16 9.82
C SER A 320 -2.92 -19.88 10.66
N ALA A 321 -3.95 -19.14 11.02
CA ALA A 321 -5.16 -19.65 11.66
C ALA A 321 -6.36 -19.07 10.93
N TYR A 322 -7.31 -19.93 10.60
CA TYR A 322 -8.54 -19.61 9.89
C TYR A 322 -9.73 -20.22 10.62
N ALA A 323 -10.78 -19.43 10.78
CA ALA A 323 -12.08 -19.88 11.26
C ALA A 323 -13.20 -19.16 10.50
N ASP A 324 -14.27 -19.87 10.17
CA ASP A 324 -15.49 -19.29 9.58
C ASP A 324 -16.76 -19.66 10.35
N THR A 325 -17.85 -18.98 10.02
CA THR A 325 -19.18 -19.21 10.61
C THR A 325 -19.83 -20.52 10.15
N ALA A 326 -19.29 -21.16 9.10
CA ALA A 326 -19.73 -22.47 8.61
C ALA A 326 -19.07 -23.64 9.39
N GLY A 327 -18.21 -23.35 10.37
CA GLY A 327 -17.53 -24.34 11.20
C GLY A 327 -16.25 -24.92 10.57
N LYS A 328 -15.75 -24.32 9.48
CA LYS A 328 -14.43 -24.65 8.94
C LYS A 328 -13.35 -24.04 9.81
N LEU A 329 -12.46 -24.89 10.29
CA LEU A 329 -11.28 -24.50 11.05
C LEU A 329 -10.06 -25.01 10.29
N SER A 330 -9.05 -24.16 10.15
CA SER A 330 -7.76 -24.59 9.63
C SER A 330 -6.63 -23.85 10.33
N THR A 331 -5.57 -24.59 10.63
CA THR A 331 -4.31 -24.02 11.12
C THR A 331 -3.16 -24.56 10.30
N MET A 332 -2.14 -23.76 10.12
CA MET A 332 -0.91 -24.15 9.47
C MET A 332 0.26 -23.49 10.16
N TRP A 333 1.33 -24.24 10.36
CA TRP A 333 2.64 -23.76 10.76
C TRP A 333 3.66 -24.44 9.88
N THR A 334 4.46 -23.67 9.15
CA THR A 334 5.50 -24.17 8.27
C THR A 334 6.81 -23.47 8.56
N VAL A 335 7.89 -24.23 8.68
CA VAL A 335 9.26 -23.70 8.70
C VAL A 335 9.98 -24.23 7.48
N LYS A 336 10.59 -23.33 6.69
CA LYS A 336 11.49 -23.65 5.59
C LYS A 336 12.87 -23.10 5.93
N MET A 337 13.89 -23.91 5.74
CA MET A 337 15.28 -23.52 5.95
C MET A 337 16.04 -23.63 4.63
N GLN A 338 16.94 -22.69 4.37
CA GLN A 338 17.80 -22.67 3.19
C GLN A 338 19.19 -22.19 3.60
N VAL A 339 20.23 -22.85 3.10
CA VAL A 339 21.62 -22.37 3.18
C VAL A 339 22.20 -22.37 1.78
N ASN A 340 22.92 -21.32 1.40
CA ASN A 340 23.55 -21.17 0.10
C ASN A 340 25.00 -20.70 0.29
N ALA A 341 25.95 -21.51 -0.17
CA ALA A 341 27.37 -21.17 -0.17
C ALA A 341 28.04 -21.61 -1.48
N GLN A 342 27.66 -22.77 -2.03
CA GLN A 342 28.18 -23.37 -3.27
C GLN A 342 27.35 -24.61 -3.71
N GLY A 343 26.01 -24.55 -3.64
CA GLY A 343 25.15 -25.51 -4.37
C GLY A 343 24.71 -26.80 -3.66
N GLN A 344 24.64 -26.86 -2.33
CA GLN A 344 23.88 -27.92 -1.65
C GLN A 344 22.58 -27.35 -1.07
N TYR A 345 21.47 -27.70 -1.74
CA TYR A 345 20.12 -27.44 -1.28
C TYR A 345 19.80 -28.42 -0.15
N VAL A 346 19.48 -27.91 1.03
CA VAL A 346 18.69 -28.66 2.00
C VAL A 346 17.49 -27.79 2.32
N ALA A 347 16.48 -27.83 1.44
CA ALA A 347 15.17 -27.30 1.77
C ALA A 347 14.53 -28.24 2.79
N ALA A 348 14.94 -28.14 4.06
CA ALA A 348 14.28 -28.83 5.15
C ALA A 348 13.03 -28.05 5.53
N GLY A 349 11.88 -28.72 5.41
CA GLY A 349 10.58 -28.17 5.71
C GLY A 349 9.88 -29.00 6.78
N ILE A 350 9.35 -28.35 7.80
CA ILE A 350 8.40 -28.98 8.73
C ILE A 350 7.08 -28.23 8.61
N GLY A 351 6.01 -28.96 8.30
CA GLY A 351 4.64 -28.48 8.26
C GLY A 351 3.81 -29.16 9.34
N LEU A 352 3.13 -28.37 10.16
CA LEU A 352 2.10 -28.81 11.09
C LEU A 352 0.79 -28.13 10.70
N GLY A 353 -0.31 -28.86 10.67
CA GLY A 353 -1.58 -28.23 10.38
C GLY A 353 -2.78 -29.05 10.81
N ILE A 354 -3.91 -28.37 10.90
CA ILE A 354 -5.23 -28.97 11.08
C ILE A 354 -6.08 -28.57 9.89
N GLU A 355 -6.73 -29.55 9.28
CA GLU A 355 -7.64 -29.33 8.16
C GLU A 355 -8.98 -30.02 8.43
N ASN A 356 -10.07 -29.36 8.04
CA ASN A 356 -11.41 -29.93 8.08
C ASN A 356 -11.61 -30.78 6.81
N GLY A 357 -11.33 -32.08 6.92
CA GLY A 357 -11.51 -33.05 5.84
C GLY A 357 -12.90 -33.72 5.88
N PRO A 358 -13.25 -34.56 4.90
CA PRO A 358 -14.54 -35.26 4.85
C PRO A 358 -14.86 -36.14 6.07
N ALA A 359 -13.84 -36.50 6.86
CA ALA A 359 -13.95 -37.30 8.09
C ALA A 359 -13.86 -36.46 9.38
N GLY A 360 -13.85 -35.12 9.29
CA GLY A 360 -13.67 -34.20 10.41
C GLY A 360 -12.27 -33.58 10.47
N LEU A 361 -11.93 -33.00 11.64
CA LEU A 361 -10.64 -32.35 11.87
C LEU A 361 -9.51 -33.38 11.89
N GLN A 362 -8.53 -33.22 10.98
CA GLN A 362 -7.35 -34.07 10.91
C GLN A 362 -6.09 -33.24 11.16
N SER A 363 -5.28 -33.65 12.13
CA SER A 363 -3.95 -33.10 12.34
C SER A 363 -2.94 -33.79 11.43
N GLN A 364 -2.01 -33.01 10.87
CA GLN A 364 -0.96 -33.51 9.98
C GLN A 364 0.39 -32.96 10.42
N PHE A 365 1.41 -33.84 10.38
CA PHE A 365 2.82 -33.48 10.52
C PHE A 365 3.56 -33.97 9.29
N LEU A 366 4.03 -33.03 8.48
CA LEU A 366 4.69 -33.28 7.21
C LEU A 366 6.13 -32.80 7.31
N VAL A 367 7.07 -33.67 6.93
CA VAL A 367 8.50 -33.34 6.90
C VAL A 367 9.01 -33.55 5.48
N SER A 368 9.59 -32.50 4.90
CA SER A 368 10.28 -32.55 3.62
C SER A 368 11.77 -32.40 3.87
N ALA A 369 12.55 -33.45 3.69
CA ALA A 369 14.00 -33.45 3.86
C ALA A 369 14.62 -34.62 3.09
N ASP A 370 15.88 -34.46 2.66
CA ASP A 370 16.65 -35.56 2.02
C ASP A 370 16.95 -36.70 3.01
N ARG A 371 17.14 -36.34 4.29
CA ARG A 371 17.36 -37.27 5.40
C ARG A 371 16.70 -36.73 6.67
N PHE A 372 15.78 -37.49 7.25
CA PHE A 372 15.25 -37.27 8.59
C PHE A 372 15.85 -38.29 9.55
N ALA A 373 16.43 -37.87 10.67
CA ALA A 373 17.12 -38.77 11.59
C ALA A 373 16.90 -38.32 13.04
N VAL A 374 16.56 -39.27 13.92
CA VAL A 374 16.55 -39.04 15.37
C VAL A 374 17.94 -39.35 15.88
N VAL A 375 18.72 -38.33 16.24
CA VAL A 375 20.11 -38.48 16.69
C VAL A 375 20.20 -38.49 18.21
N ASN A 376 21.07 -39.34 18.75
CA ASN A 376 21.47 -39.36 20.15
C ASN A 376 22.99 -39.17 20.26
N GLY A 377 23.44 -38.37 21.23
CA GLY A 377 24.86 -38.21 21.55
C GLY A 377 25.48 -36.84 21.27
N ILE A 378 24.89 -35.74 21.75
CA ILE A 378 25.49 -34.39 21.68
C ILE A 378 26.89 -34.32 22.37
N ASN A 379 27.26 -35.31 23.18
CA ASN A 379 28.59 -35.44 23.80
C ASN A 379 29.18 -36.87 23.74
N GLY A 380 28.84 -37.69 22.72
CA GLY A 380 29.33 -39.08 22.57
C GLY A 380 29.33 -39.57 21.11
N THR A 381 29.51 -40.88 20.88
CA THR A 381 29.42 -41.45 19.52
C THR A 381 28.02 -41.23 18.96
N LEU A 382 27.92 -40.44 17.89
CA LEU A 382 26.67 -40.15 17.21
C LEU A 382 25.99 -41.45 16.77
N SER A 383 24.79 -41.72 17.30
CA SER A 383 23.99 -42.88 16.93
C SER A 383 22.57 -42.43 16.59
N SER A 384 21.96 -43.04 15.56
CA SER A 384 20.63 -42.68 15.07
C SER A 384 19.72 -43.91 15.06
N PRO A 385 18.87 -44.13 16.10
CA PRO A 385 17.96 -45.27 16.13
C PRO A 385 16.92 -45.29 15.00
N PHE A 386 16.60 -44.12 14.42
CA PHE A 386 15.62 -43.97 13.35
C PHE A 386 16.14 -43.02 12.28
N VAL A 387 16.13 -43.44 11.01
CA VAL A 387 16.51 -42.61 9.85
C VAL A 387 15.55 -42.86 8.70
N VAL A 388 15.05 -41.81 8.06
CA VAL A 388 14.36 -41.86 6.77
C VAL A 388 15.25 -41.18 5.74
N GLN A 389 15.64 -41.90 4.70
CA GLN A 389 16.46 -41.36 3.59
C GLN A 389 16.24 -42.22 2.34
N ASN A 390 16.31 -41.63 1.15
CA ASN A 390 16.10 -42.34 -0.12
C ASN A 390 14.77 -43.13 -0.18
N GLY A 391 13.71 -42.62 0.47
CA GLY A 391 12.41 -43.28 0.55
C GLY A 391 12.36 -44.54 1.43
N GLN A 392 13.41 -44.83 2.19
CA GLN A 392 13.49 -46.00 3.08
C GLN A 392 13.63 -45.57 4.54
N VAL A 393 13.05 -46.39 5.44
CA VAL A 393 13.18 -46.24 6.89
C VAL A 393 14.22 -47.24 7.39
N PHE A 394 15.26 -46.75 8.05
CA PHE A 394 16.29 -47.53 8.73
C PHE A 394 16.06 -47.46 10.23
N ILE A 395 15.93 -48.62 10.86
CA ILE A 395 15.76 -48.75 12.31
C ILE A 395 16.80 -49.75 12.81
N ASN A 396 17.62 -49.34 13.77
CA ASN A 396 18.66 -50.21 14.34
C ASN A 396 18.05 -51.29 15.25
N GLN A 397 17.11 -50.90 16.10
CA GLN A 397 16.37 -51.81 16.99
C GLN A 397 14.95 -51.29 17.19
N ALA A 398 13.96 -52.19 17.14
CA ALA A 398 12.55 -51.87 17.41
C ALA A 398 11.94 -52.91 18.36
N PHE A 399 11.10 -52.45 19.28
CA PHE A 399 10.19 -53.31 20.05
C PHE A 399 8.78 -53.13 19.50
N ILE A 400 8.18 -54.19 18.97
CA ILE A 400 6.90 -54.13 18.25
C ILE A 400 5.94 -55.14 18.86
N ASN A 401 4.79 -54.67 19.35
CA ASN A 401 3.74 -55.55 19.92
C ASN A 401 3.00 -56.33 18.83
N GLN A 402 2.60 -55.64 17.76
CA GLN A 402 1.93 -56.25 16.59
C GLN A 402 2.41 -55.56 15.31
N ALA A 403 2.68 -56.34 14.28
CA ALA A 403 3.05 -55.87 12.95
C ALA A 403 2.17 -56.55 11.89
N PHE A 404 1.66 -55.77 10.93
CA PHE A 404 1.06 -56.30 9.71
C PHE A 404 2.04 -56.04 8.56
N ILE A 405 2.62 -57.11 8.02
CA ILE A 405 3.67 -57.02 7.00
C ILE A 405 3.19 -57.78 5.77
N GLN A 406 3.05 -57.08 4.64
CA GLN A 406 2.65 -57.70 3.37
C GLN A 406 3.76 -58.60 2.81
N GLN A 407 5.01 -58.15 2.91
CA GLN A 407 6.19 -58.90 2.48
C GLN A 407 7.39 -58.55 3.37
N ILE A 408 8.15 -59.56 3.77
CA ILE A 408 9.38 -59.41 4.54
C ILE A 408 10.53 -60.16 3.86
N ILE A 409 11.70 -59.54 3.77
CA ILE A 409 12.95 -60.21 3.38
C ILE A 409 13.83 -60.26 4.64
N LEU A 410 14.12 -61.48 5.11
CA LEU A 410 14.91 -61.72 6.32
C LEU A 410 16.33 -62.13 5.95
N GLY A 411 17.33 -61.35 6.38
CA GLY A 411 18.75 -61.71 6.28
C GLY A 411 19.34 -62.33 7.55
N MET A 412 18.52 -62.60 8.56
CA MET A 412 18.93 -62.99 9.92
C MET A 412 18.14 -64.20 10.42
N THR A 413 18.25 -64.50 11.71
CA THR A 413 17.47 -65.56 12.36
C THR A 413 16.22 -64.99 13.05
N LEU A 414 15.04 -65.54 12.73
CA LEU A 414 13.81 -65.28 13.49
C LEU A 414 13.67 -66.34 14.58
N ARG A 415 13.47 -65.91 15.83
CA ARG A 415 13.37 -66.78 17.01
C ARG A 415 12.10 -66.48 17.81
N SER A 416 11.45 -67.51 18.33
CA SER A 416 10.37 -67.34 19.31
C SER A 416 10.91 -66.88 20.67
N GLN A 417 10.08 -66.14 21.41
CA GLN A 417 10.35 -65.85 22.83
C GLN A 417 10.22 -67.12 23.70
N ALA A 418 9.25 -67.98 23.39
CA ALA A 418 9.08 -69.25 24.10
C ALA A 418 10.30 -70.17 23.85
N VAL A 419 10.72 -70.85 24.91
CA VAL A 419 11.85 -71.79 24.91
C VAL A 419 11.41 -73.16 25.44
N ASP A 420 12.15 -74.19 25.06
CA ASP A 420 11.99 -75.53 25.62
C ASP A 420 12.62 -75.63 27.03
N SER A 421 12.46 -76.78 27.69
CA SER A 421 13.07 -77.04 29.01
C SER A 421 14.60 -76.95 29.04
N GLN A 422 15.27 -76.89 27.88
CA GLN A 422 16.71 -76.73 27.75
C GLN A 422 17.10 -75.28 27.36
N GLY A 423 16.15 -74.34 27.36
CA GLY A 423 16.37 -72.92 27.07
C GLY A 423 16.51 -72.59 25.58
N ARG A 424 16.19 -73.52 24.67
CA ARG A 424 16.29 -73.32 23.22
C ARG A 424 14.96 -72.77 22.67
N PRO A 425 14.97 -71.82 21.72
CA PRO A 425 13.74 -71.30 21.12
C PRO A 425 12.88 -72.42 20.53
N LEU A 426 11.56 -72.34 20.75
CA LEU A 426 10.61 -73.28 20.17
C LEU A 426 10.49 -73.14 18.65
N ILE A 427 10.67 -71.94 18.11
CA ILE A 427 10.68 -71.68 16.68
C ILE A 427 11.99 -70.96 16.35
N GLU A 428 12.71 -71.47 15.36
CA GLU A 428 13.93 -70.86 14.86
C GLU A 428 14.01 -71.01 13.33
N LEU A 429 14.05 -69.87 12.64
CA LEU A 429 14.23 -69.77 11.19
C LEU A 429 15.53 -69.03 10.93
N ASN A 430 16.60 -69.75 10.56
CA ASN A 430 17.90 -69.17 10.25
C ASN A 430 18.08 -69.06 8.73
N MET A 431 17.92 -67.85 8.22
CA MET A 431 18.01 -67.58 6.78
C MET A 431 19.46 -67.56 6.27
N VAL A 432 20.45 -67.36 7.16
CA VAL A 432 21.88 -67.36 6.81
C VAL A 432 22.36 -68.77 6.50
N ASN A 433 21.99 -69.74 7.34
CA ASN A 433 22.38 -71.14 7.19
C ASN A 433 21.34 -71.96 6.40
N GLY A 434 20.20 -71.36 6.04
CA GLY A 434 19.11 -72.05 5.36
C GLY A 434 18.43 -73.13 6.22
N THR A 435 18.44 -72.99 7.55
CA THR A 435 17.90 -74.00 8.46
C THR A 435 16.61 -73.54 9.13
N PHE A 436 15.68 -74.47 9.32
CA PHE A 436 14.45 -74.27 10.08
C PHE A 436 14.36 -75.28 11.22
N THR A 437 13.80 -74.86 12.35
CA THR A 437 13.52 -75.71 13.51
C THR A 437 12.20 -75.33 14.19
N LEU A 438 11.33 -76.31 14.41
CA LEU A 438 10.20 -76.24 15.35
C LEU A 438 10.40 -77.27 16.46
N ARG A 439 10.14 -76.87 17.70
CA ARG A 439 10.13 -77.71 18.88
C ARG A 439 8.75 -77.61 19.52
N GLY A 440 7.93 -78.63 19.36
CA GLY A 440 6.72 -78.82 20.15
C GLY A 440 7.07 -79.56 21.43
N GLN A 441 6.67 -79.04 22.59
CA GLN A 441 6.86 -79.71 23.87
C GLN A 441 5.52 -79.76 24.60
N ASP A 442 5.16 -80.95 25.09
CA ASP A 442 4.00 -81.16 25.95
C ASP A 442 4.37 -82.03 27.16
N ALA A 443 3.36 -82.44 27.93
CA ALA A 443 3.55 -83.28 29.12
C ALA A 443 3.88 -84.75 28.80
N SER A 444 3.88 -85.17 27.54
CA SER A 444 4.05 -86.56 27.08
C SER A 444 5.35 -86.78 26.29
N GLY A 445 5.98 -85.71 25.80
CA GLY A 445 7.22 -85.77 25.04
C GLY A 445 7.48 -84.49 24.26
N ASN A 446 8.28 -84.60 23.20
CA ASN A 446 8.50 -83.48 22.29
C ASN A 446 8.54 -83.92 20.81
N VAL A 447 8.19 -82.98 19.94
CA VAL A 447 8.29 -83.11 18.48
C VAL A 447 9.31 -82.10 18.00
N LEU A 448 10.28 -82.57 17.22
CA LEU A 448 11.30 -81.75 16.60
C LEU A 448 11.16 -81.83 15.09
N ILE A 449 10.93 -80.70 14.43
CA ILE A 449 10.92 -80.61 12.97
C ILE A 449 12.15 -79.79 12.58
N THR A 450 12.95 -80.31 11.67
CA THR A 450 14.14 -79.64 11.12
C THR A 450 14.22 -79.82 9.62
N ASN A 451 15.22 -79.20 8.98
CA ASN A 451 15.54 -79.46 7.59
C ASN A 451 15.84 -80.95 7.28
N GLY A 452 16.24 -81.72 8.30
CA GLY A 452 16.57 -83.14 8.16
C GLY A 452 15.41 -84.08 8.46
N GLY A 453 14.20 -83.60 8.75
CA GLY A 453 13.03 -84.43 9.03
C GLY A 453 12.28 -84.10 10.32
N ILE A 454 11.32 -84.95 10.64
CA ILE A 454 10.45 -84.90 11.82
C ILE A 454 10.86 -86.00 12.78
N TYR A 455 11.07 -85.66 14.05
CA TYR A 455 11.50 -86.56 15.10
C TYR A 455 10.57 -86.42 16.31
N VAL A 456 10.26 -87.53 16.96
CA VAL A 456 9.43 -87.57 18.18
C VAL A 456 10.23 -88.23 19.28
N TYR A 457 10.35 -87.58 20.44
CA TYR A 457 10.97 -88.16 21.63
C TYR A 457 9.98 -88.24 22.79
N ASP A 458 10.19 -89.23 23.66
CA ASP A 458 9.46 -89.31 24.92
C ASP A 458 10.06 -88.38 26.00
N LEU A 459 9.45 -88.37 27.19
CA LEU A 459 9.91 -87.57 28.34
C LEU A 459 11.36 -87.86 28.79
N ASN A 460 11.89 -89.03 28.45
CA ASN A 460 13.27 -89.43 28.78
C ASN A 460 14.26 -89.06 27.66
N GLY A 461 13.80 -88.41 26.59
CA GLY A 461 14.61 -88.03 25.43
C GLY A 461 14.92 -89.19 24.49
N VAL A 462 14.19 -90.31 24.59
CA VAL A 462 14.36 -91.46 23.70
C VAL A 462 13.57 -91.23 22.41
N GLU A 463 14.23 -91.32 21.26
CA GLU A 463 13.58 -91.22 19.96
C GLU A 463 12.58 -92.36 19.77
N ARG A 464 11.32 -92.02 19.52
CA ARG A 464 10.22 -92.98 19.31
C ARG A 464 9.81 -93.08 17.84
N ALA A 465 10.06 -92.04 17.06
CA ALA A 465 9.81 -92.03 15.62
C ALA A 465 10.68 -90.99 14.92
N ALA A 466 11.08 -91.29 13.68
CA ALA A 466 11.75 -90.36 12.78
C ALA A 466 11.23 -90.51 11.35
N LEU A 467 11.07 -89.39 10.63
CA LEU A 467 10.61 -89.33 9.25
C LEU A 467 11.43 -88.28 8.47
N GLY A 468 12.00 -88.66 7.31
CA GLY A 468 12.60 -87.70 6.36
C GLY A 468 14.13 -87.64 6.35
N ARG A 469 14.83 -88.34 7.25
CA ARG A 469 16.29 -88.53 7.16
C ARG A 469 16.61 -89.73 6.29
N MET A 470 16.79 -89.51 4.99
CA MET A 470 17.33 -90.55 4.10
C MET A 470 18.84 -90.64 4.35
N THR A 471 19.29 -91.80 4.82
CA THR A 471 20.72 -92.15 4.90
C THR A 471 21.32 -92.39 3.53
#